data_AF-A0AAV3NXN2-F1
#
_entry.id   AF-A0AAV3NXN2-F1
#
_cell.length_a   1.000
_cell.length_b   1.000
_cell.length_c   1.000
_cell.angle_alpha   90.00
_cell.angle_beta   90.00
_cell.angle_gamma   90.00
#
_symmetry.space_group_name_H-M   'P 1'
#
loop_
_entity.id
_entity.type
_entity.pdbx_description
1 polymer ?
#
loop_
_entity_poly.entity_id
_entity_poly.type
_entity_poly.pdbx_seq_one_letter_code
_entity_poly.pdbx_strand_id
1 'polypeptide(L)'
;MDLMEPIDAEVVFQFETFIKVYKSGKVERLIGTDIVPPTSYSVNNVASKDVTISPEKPVSARLYLSTNIKKDEKLPLLIYFHGGAFCLCSPFCALYHNYLTSLVSKANVVALSVDYRLAPEYLLPAAYEDSWDAHAMVLNLG
;
A
#
# COMPACT_ATOMS: atom_id res chain seq x y z
N MET A 1 18.40 -24.24 -34.87
CA MET A 1 18.74 -23.79 -33.52
C MET A 1 17.43 -23.33 -32.92
N ASP A 2 16.73 -24.24 -32.26
CA ASP A 2 15.44 -23.97 -31.63
C ASP A 2 15.63 -22.83 -30.64
N LEU A 3 15.02 -21.69 -30.93
CA LEU A 3 14.79 -20.67 -29.92
C LEU A 3 13.79 -21.30 -28.96
N MET A 4 14.27 -21.85 -27.84
CA MET A 4 13.38 -22.16 -26.71
C MET A 4 12.53 -20.92 -26.49
N GLU A 5 11.20 -21.04 -26.65
CA GLU A 5 10.30 -20.02 -26.13
C GLU A 5 10.69 -19.81 -24.66
N PRO A 6 10.91 -18.57 -24.22
CA PRO A 6 11.27 -18.33 -22.84
C PRO A 6 10.18 -18.95 -21.96
N ILE A 7 10.59 -19.77 -21.00
CA ILE A 7 9.73 -20.46 -20.00
C ILE A 7 8.75 -19.48 -19.31
N ASP A 8 9.03 -18.18 -19.37
CA ASP A 8 8.23 -17.06 -18.86
C ASP A 8 7.11 -16.55 -19.78
N ALA A 9 6.83 -17.15 -20.94
CA ALA A 9 5.81 -16.64 -21.87
C ALA A 9 4.37 -17.16 -21.59
N GLU A 10 4.23 -18.33 -20.96
CA GLU A 10 2.92 -18.97 -20.78
C GLU A 10 2.12 -18.30 -19.65
N VAL A 11 1.04 -17.61 -20.01
CA VAL A 11 0.10 -17.00 -19.05
C VAL A 11 -0.90 -18.06 -18.58
N VAL A 12 -0.98 -18.30 -17.27
CA VAL A 12 -1.90 -19.28 -16.65
C VAL A 12 -3.15 -18.65 -16.05
N PHE A 13 -3.10 -17.35 -15.75
CA PHE A 13 -4.25 -16.56 -15.35
C PHE A 13 -4.11 -15.13 -15.85
N GLN A 14 -5.20 -14.58 -16.37
CA GLN A 14 -5.28 -13.20 -16.80
C GLN A 14 -6.64 -12.62 -16.42
N PHE A 15 -6.60 -11.47 -15.77
CA PHE A 15 -7.75 -10.58 -15.70
C PHE A 15 -7.39 -9.33 -16.50
N GLU A 16 -8.02 -9.18 -17.66
CA GLU A 16 -7.66 -8.19 -18.68
C GLU A 16 -7.47 -6.80 -18.07
N THR A 17 -6.40 -6.11 -18.46
CA THR A 17 -5.99 -4.76 -17.99
C THR A 17 -5.51 -4.64 -16.54
N PHE A 18 -5.63 -5.68 -15.71
CA PHE A 18 -5.29 -5.62 -14.30
C PHE A 18 -4.05 -6.41 -13.92
N ILE A 19 -4.05 -7.72 -14.21
CA ILE A 19 -2.99 -8.63 -13.74
C ILE A 19 -2.82 -9.82 -14.69
N LYS A 20 -1.58 -10.23 -14.89
CA LYS A 20 -1.23 -11.51 -15.52
C LYS A 20 -0.36 -12.33 -14.58
N VAL A 21 -0.65 -13.62 -14.52
CA VAL A 21 0.15 -14.61 -13.79
C VAL A 21 0.69 -15.60 -14.79
N TYR A 22 2.00 -15.77 -14.80
CA TYR A 22 2.71 -16.68 -15.69
C TYR A 22 2.95 -18.02 -15.00
N LYS A 23 3.10 -19.08 -15.79
CA LYS A 23 3.38 -20.43 -15.28
C LYS A 23 4.65 -20.51 -14.44
N SER A 24 5.62 -19.62 -14.70
CA SER A 24 6.85 -19.50 -13.92
C SER A 24 6.65 -18.94 -12.52
N GLY A 25 5.45 -18.44 -12.19
CA GLY A 25 5.15 -17.73 -10.94
C GLY A 25 5.37 -16.23 -11.02
N LYS A 26 5.88 -15.70 -12.13
CA LYS A 26 5.95 -14.25 -12.37
C LYS A 26 4.55 -13.64 -12.35
N VAL A 27 4.42 -12.50 -11.71
CA VAL A 27 3.19 -11.70 -11.68
C VAL A 27 3.46 -10.35 -12.32
N GLU A 28 2.68 -10.00 -13.34
CA GLU A 28 2.68 -8.68 -13.96
C GLU A 28 1.40 -7.95 -13.55
N ARG A 29 1.54 -6.89 -12.74
CA ARG A 29 0.45 -5.97 -12.39
C ARG A 29 0.47 -4.80 -13.37
N LEU A 30 -0.66 -4.51 -14.00
CA LEU A 30 -0.79 -3.49 -15.03
C LEU A 30 -1.40 -2.18 -14.51
N ILE A 31 -1.91 -2.19 -13.27
CA ILE A 31 -2.48 -1.02 -12.60
C ILE A 31 -1.88 -0.87 -11.19
N GLY A 32 -1.82 0.37 -10.71
CA GLY A 32 -1.40 0.68 -9.34
C GLY A 32 0.06 0.38 -9.06
N THR A 33 0.89 0.36 -10.11
CA THR A 33 2.35 0.15 -10.06
C THR A 33 3.13 1.46 -10.10
N ASP A 34 2.47 2.58 -10.40
CA ASP A 34 3.05 3.90 -10.25
C ASP A 34 3.36 4.19 -8.78
N ILE A 35 4.37 5.02 -8.54
CA ILE A 35 4.83 5.37 -7.19
C ILE A 35 4.88 6.89 -7.10
N VAL A 36 4.10 7.44 -6.18
CA VAL A 36 4.22 8.83 -5.73
C VAL A 36 5.18 8.85 -4.54
N PRO A 37 6.28 9.61 -4.57
CA PRO A 37 7.16 9.74 -3.41
C PRO A 37 6.46 10.40 -2.21
N PRO A 38 6.87 10.08 -0.97
CA PRO A 38 6.36 10.80 0.19
C PRO A 38 6.91 12.23 0.21
N THR A 39 6.13 13.16 0.77
CA THR A 39 6.49 14.60 0.83
C THR A 39 6.56 15.08 2.27
N SER A 40 7.75 15.49 2.71
CA SER A 40 7.98 15.99 4.08
C SER A 40 7.49 17.42 4.32
N TYR A 41 7.24 18.18 3.25
CA TYR A 41 6.63 19.51 3.31
C TYR A 41 5.13 19.44 3.01
N SER A 42 4.39 20.43 3.52
CA SER A 42 2.95 20.51 3.36
C SER A 42 2.55 20.74 1.91
N VAL A 43 1.84 19.78 1.33
CA VAL A 43 1.13 19.92 0.06
C VAL A 43 -0.35 19.74 0.37
N ASN A 44 -1.18 20.75 0.06
CA ASN A 44 -2.62 20.73 0.39
C ASN A 44 -2.92 20.49 1.89
N ASN A 45 -2.10 21.05 2.77
CA ASN A 45 -2.16 20.85 4.22
C ASN A 45 -1.84 19.43 4.69
N VAL A 46 -1.13 18.63 3.90
CA VAL A 46 -0.75 17.25 4.25
C VAL A 46 0.74 17.02 3.98
N ALA A 47 1.41 16.39 4.94
CA ALA A 47 2.73 15.80 4.76
C ALA A 47 2.63 14.28 4.80
N SER A 48 3.55 13.57 4.16
CA SER A 48 3.58 12.10 4.15
C SER A 48 4.98 11.55 4.36
N LYS A 49 5.06 10.35 4.94
CA LYS A 49 6.31 9.62 5.23
C LYS A 49 6.08 8.12 5.18
N ASP A 50 7.02 7.39 4.58
CA ASP A 50 7.00 5.93 4.59
C ASP A 50 7.65 5.38 5.86
N VAL A 51 7.05 4.34 6.43
CA VAL A 51 7.47 3.70 7.69
C VAL A 51 7.43 2.18 7.55
N THR A 52 8.34 1.51 8.24
CA THR A 52 8.33 0.04 8.37
C THR A 52 7.40 -0.36 9.51
N ILE A 53 6.53 -1.34 9.28
CA ILE A 53 5.61 -1.87 10.30
C ILE A 53 6.24 -3.02 11.07
N SER A 54 6.85 -3.97 10.36
CA SER A 54 7.52 -5.13 10.96
C SER A 54 8.94 -5.23 10.41
N PRO A 55 9.96 -5.45 11.26
CA PRO A 55 11.31 -5.74 10.78
C PRO A 55 11.44 -7.18 10.25
N GLU A 56 10.52 -8.08 10.61
CA GLU A 56 10.57 -9.51 10.26
C GLU A 56 9.80 -9.83 8.96
N LYS A 57 8.78 -9.02 8.65
CA LYS A 57 7.98 -9.15 7.43
C LYS A 57 8.21 -7.93 6.54
N PRO A 58 8.11 -8.05 5.20
CA PRO A 58 8.24 -6.91 4.30
C PRO A 58 6.96 -6.06 4.30
N VAL A 59 6.49 -5.62 5.47
CA VAL A 59 5.27 -4.82 5.65
C VAL A 59 5.68 -3.40 5.98
N SER A 60 5.23 -2.48 5.13
CA SER A 60 5.45 -1.05 5.29
C SER A 60 4.11 -0.31 5.31
N ALA A 61 4.16 1.00 5.53
CA ALA A 61 2.99 1.85 5.44
C ALA A 61 3.42 3.26 5.05
N ARG A 62 2.46 4.03 4.53
CA ARG A 62 2.60 5.49 4.41
C ARG A 62 1.78 6.19 5.48
N LEU A 63 2.46 6.99 6.28
CA LEU A 63 1.86 7.92 7.22
C LEU A 63 1.50 9.22 6.51
N TYR A 64 0.32 9.74 6.80
CA TYR A 64 -0.16 11.04 6.35
C TYR A 64 -0.53 11.89 7.56
N LEU A 65 -0.02 13.12 7.58
CA LEU A 65 -0.18 14.06 8.68
C LEU A 65 -0.83 15.33 8.17
N SER A 66 -1.97 15.69 8.75
CA SER A 66 -2.52 17.05 8.60
C SER A 66 -1.51 18.05 9.17
N THR A 67 -1.15 19.07 8.39
CA THR A 67 -0.29 20.16 8.84
C THR A 67 -1.09 21.35 9.35
N ASN A 68 -2.43 21.29 9.31
CA ASN A 68 -3.32 22.30 9.85
C ASN A 68 -3.75 21.93 11.29
N ILE A 69 -2.76 21.67 12.15
CA ILE A 69 -2.98 21.27 13.54
C ILE A 69 -2.59 22.39 14.48
N LYS A 70 -3.41 22.60 15.52
CA LYS A 70 -3.02 23.48 16.63
C LYS A 70 -1.96 22.80 17.48
N LYS A 71 -1.15 23.62 18.14
CA LYS A 71 -0.19 23.12 19.13
C LYS A 71 -0.94 22.27 20.17
N ASP A 72 -0.40 21.09 20.47
CA ASP A 72 -0.93 20.11 21.43
C ASP A 72 -2.31 19.50 21.09
N GLU A 73 -2.81 19.70 19.87
CA GLU A 73 -4.02 19.04 19.37
C GLU A 73 -3.76 17.56 19.08
N LYS A 74 -4.58 16.67 19.66
CA LYS A 74 -4.57 15.24 19.34
C LYS A 74 -5.57 14.98 18.22
N LEU A 75 -5.11 14.39 17.13
CA LEU A 75 -5.97 13.96 16.04
C LEU A 75 -6.33 12.46 16.18
N PRO A 76 -7.51 12.05 15.69
CA PRO A 76 -7.81 10.64 15.50
C PRO A 76 -6.81 9.99 14.53
N LEU A 77 -6.50 8.71 14.78
CA LEU A 77 -5.72 7.87 13.88
C LEU A 77 -6.65 6.97 13.06
N LEU A 78 -6.52 7.04 11.73
CA LEU A 78 -7.14 6.14 10.77
C LEU A 78 -6.09 5.12 10.29
N ILE A 79 -6.31 3.83 10.56
CA ILE A 79 -5.56 2.76 9.89
C ILE A 79 -6.33 2.40 8.62
N TYR A 80 -5.68 2.53 7.47
CA TYR A 80 -6.29 2.34 6.16
C TYR A 80 -5.67 1.17 5.42
N PHE A 81 -6.53 0.34 4.83
CA PHE A 81 -6.15 -0.77 3.96
C PHE A 81 -6.70 -0.48 2.57
N HIS A 82 -5.82 -0.43 1.58
CA HIS A 82 -6.24 -0.17 0.21
C HIS A 82 -7.07 -1.32 -0.36
N GLY A 83 -7.77 -1.05 -1.47
CA GLY A 83 -8.49 -2.06 -2.22
C GLY A 83 -7.60 -2.75 -3.26
N GLY A 84 -8.17 -3.15 -4.40
CA GLY A 84 -7.42 -3.89 -5.42
C GLY A 84 -7.52 -5.41 -5.26
N ALA A 85 -8.62 -5.89 -4.67
CA ALA A 85 -8.97 -7.32 -4.59
C ALA A 85 -7.85 -8.22 -4.01
N PHE A 86 -7.08 -7.71 -3.05
CA PHE A 86 -5.91 -8.37 -2.44
C PHE A 86 -4.73 -8.65 -3.37
N CYS A 87 -4.79 -8.21 -4.63
CA CYS A 87 -3.76 -8.53 -5.64
C CYS A 87 -3.20 -7.32 -6.39
N LEU A 88 -3.70 -6.11 -6.14
CA LEU A 88 -3.33 -4.90 -6.87
C LEU A 88 -3.09 -3.71 -5.93
N CYS A 89 -2.40 -2.70 -6.50
CA CYS A 89 -2.14 -1.40 -5.90
C CYS A 89 -1.23 -1.45 -4.66
N SER A 90 -0.91 -0.27 -4.13
CA SER A 90 -0.16 -0.06 -2.90
C SER A 90 -0.59 1.29 -2.29
N PRO A 91 -0.20 1.59 -1.04
CA PRO A 91 -0.30 2.95 -0.49
C PRO A 91 0.47 4.00 -1.29
N PHE A 92 1.38 3.57 -2.15
CA PHE A 92 2.30 4.44 -2.86
C PHE A 92 1.78 4.85 -4.24
N CYS A 93 0.81 4.12 -4.81
CA CYS A 93 0.24 4.48 -6.10
C CYS A 93 -0.62 5.74 -6.01
N ALA A 94 -0.68 6.52 -7.11
CA ALA A 94 -1.34 7.82 -7.14
C ALA A 94 -2.81 7.73 -6.77
N LEU A 95 -3.49 6.62 -7.11
CA LEU A 95 -4.90 6.41 -6.77
C LEU A 95 -5.14 6.52 -5.25
N TYR A 96 -4.43 5.71 -4.46
CA TYR A 96 -4.60 5.70 -3.01
C TYR A 96 -3.88 6.87 -2.35
N HIS A 97 -2.73 7.31 -2.88
CA HIS A 97 -2.05 8.49 -2.36
C HIS A 97 -2.93 9.74 -2.44
N ASN A 98 -3.52 10.02 -3.60
CA ASN A 98 -4.37 11.20 -3.79
C ASN A 98 -5.64 11.12 -2.95
N TYR A 99 -6.22 9.93 -2.82
CA TYR A 99 -7.38 9.70 -1.96
C TYR A 99 -7.06 10.01 -0.49
N LEU A 100 -5.97 9.46 0.07
CA LEU A 100 -5.58 9.69 1.45
C LEU A 100 -5.17 11.13 1.71
N THR A 101 -4.45 11.77 0.78
CA THR A 101 -4.14 13.22 0.87
C THR A 101 -5.42 14.05 0.96
N SER A 102 -6.43 13.76 0.13
CA SER A 102 -7.71 14.48 0.20
C SER A 102 -8.48 14.19 1.49
N LEU A 103 -8.52 12.92 1.92
CA LEU A 103 -9.22 12.49 3.12
C LEU A 103 -8.64 13.15 4.38
N VAL A 104 -7.32 13.09 4.54
CA VAL A 104 -6.60 13.65 5.69
C VAL A 104 -6.79 15.16 5.79
N SER A 105 -6.67 15.87 4.66
CA SER A 105 -6.86 17.32 4.60
C SER A 105 -8.28 17.73 5.02
N LYS A 106 -9.30 16.97 4.60
CA LYS A 106 -10.72 17.29 4.86
C LYS A 106 -11.21 16.83 6.23
N ALA A 107 -10.78 15.67 6.69
CA ALA A 107 -11.24 15.06 7.94
C ALA A 107 -10.39 15.46 9.16
N ASN A 108 -9.22 16.08 8.93
CA ASN A 108 -8.25 16.44 9.96
C ASN A 108 -7.88 15.23 10.86
N VAL A 109 -7.39 14.17 10.23
CA VAL A 109 -6.95 12.93 10.89
C VAL A 109 -5.49 12.64 10.59
N VAL A 110 -4.84 11.80 11.39
CA VAL A 110 -3.61 11.11 10.96
C VAL A 110 -4.03 9.82 10.26
N ALA A 111 -3.45 9.49 9.12
CA ALA A 111 -3.73 8.22 8.45
C ALA A 111 -2.47 7.36 8.28
N LEU A 112 -2.56 6.08 8.61
CA LEU A 112 -1.56 5.05 8.37
C LEU A 112 -2.08 4.10 7.29
N SER A 113 -1.61 4.26 6.05
CA SER A 113 -2.02 3.47 4.90
C SER A 113 -1.08 2.28 4.73
N VAL A 114 -1.55 1.06 5.03
CA VAL A 114 -0.72 -0.15 5.16
C VAL A 114 -0.49 -0.82 3.80
N ASP A 115 0.76 -1.16 3.52
CA ASP A 115 1.22 -1.89 2.33
C ASP A 115 1.28 -3.39 2.66
N TYR A 116 0.10 -4.02 2.68
CA TYR A 116 -0.02 -5.44 3.00
C TYR A 116 0.42 -6.32 1.82
N ARG A 117 0.89 -7.54 2.10
CA ARG A 117 1.34 -8.48 1.07
C ARG A 117 0.20 -8.90 0.14
N LEU A 118 0.49 -8.95 -1.16
CA LEU A 118 -0.49 -9.23 -2.20
C LEU A 118 -0.46 -10.68 -2.68
N ALA A 119 -1.63 -11.17 -3.07
CA ALA A 119 -1.78 -12.38 -3.86
C ALA A 119 -1.36 -12.11 -5.33
N PRO A 120 -0.94 -13.15 -6.07
CA PRO A 120 -0.82 -14.55 -5.66
C PRO A 120 0.46 -14.93 -4.90
N GLU A 121 1.44 -14.03 -4.79
CA GLU A 121 2.73 -14.30 -4.12
C GLU A 121 2.53 -14.65 -2.64
N TYR A 122 1.58 -13.97 -2.00
CA TYR A 122 1.17 -14.23 -0.63
C TYR A 122 -0.36 -14.36 -0.58
N LEU A 123 -0.83 -15.61 -0.58
CA LEU A 123 -2.25 -15.90 -0.45
C LEU A 123 -2.78 -15.47 0.92
N LEU A 124 -4.10 -15.27 0.99
CA LEU A 124 -4.77 -15.11 2.29
C LEU A 124 -4.46 -16.33 3.18
N PRO A 125 -4.19 -16.12 4.48
CA PRO A 125 -4.52 -14.93 5.27
C PRO A 125 -3.41 -13.85 5.37
N ALA A 126 -2.34 -13.88 4.56
CA ALA A 126 -1.19 -12.98 4.71
C ALA A 126 -1.54 -11.50 4.85
N ALA A 127 -2.45 -10.98 4.01
CA ALA A 127 -2.91 -9.59 4.10
C ALA A 127 -3.60 -9.26 5.44
N TYR A 128 -4.32 -10.22 6.02
CA TYR A 128 -4.97 -10.04 7.33
C TYR A 128 -3.95 -10.03 8.46
N GLU A 129 -2.95 -10.89 8.39
CA GLU A 129 -1.85 -10.91 9.36
C GLU A 129 -1.07 -9.60 9.33
N ASP A 130 -0.76 -9.08 8.14
CA ASP A 130 -0.05 -7.80 7.99
C ASP A 130 -0.89 -6.62 8.50
N SER A 131 -2.20 -6.68 8.26
CA SER A 131 -3.15 -5.69 8.77
C SER A 131 -3.23 -5.72 10.29
N TRP A 132 -3.19 -6.91 10.88
CA TRP A 132 -3.16 -7.10 12.33
C TRP A 132 -1.85 -6.61 12.94
N ASP A 133 -0.72 -6.88 12.29
CA ASP A 133 0.59 -6.41 12.75
C ASP A 133 0.65 -4.87 12.79
N ALA A 134 0.11 -4.19 11.76
CA ALA A 134 0.01 -2.73 11.75
C ALA A 134 -0.86 -2.20 12.90
N HIS A 135 -2.01 -2.84 13.14
CA HIS A 135 -2.88 -2.49 14.26
C HIS A 135 -2.20 -2.72 15.62
N ALA A 136 -1.55 -3.85 15.82
CA ALA A 136 -0.83 -4.18 17.04
C ALA A 136 0.36 -3.21 17.29
N MET A 137 1.11 -2.86 16.24
CA MET A 137 2.17 -1.85 16.33
C MET A 137 1.64 -0.53 16.87
N VAL A 138 0.51 -0.05 16.33
CA VAL A 138 -0.12 1.20 16.78
C VAL A 138 -0.54 1.16 18.25
N LEU A 139 -1.13 0.05 18.70
CA LEU A 139 -1.54 -0.11 20.11
C LEU A 139 -0.36 -0.07 21.09
N ASN A 140 0.82 -0.52 20.65
CA ASN A 140 2.03 -0.55 21.48
C ASN A 140 2.81 0.77 21.51
N LEU A 141 2.33 1.82 20.82
CA LEU A 141 2.96 3.16 20.85
C LEU A 141 2.49 4.04 22.02
N GLY A 142 1.52 3.58 22.82
CA GLY A 142 0.96 4.29 24.00
C GLY A 142 1.36 3.64 25.32
#